data_AF-A6X7N1-F1
#
_entry.id   AF-A6X7N1-F1
#
_cell.length_a   1.000
_cell.length_b   1.000
_cell.length_c   1.000
_cell.angle_alpha   90.00
_cell.angle_beta   90.00
_cell.angle_gamma   90.00
#
_symmetry.space_group_name_H-M   'P 1'
#
loop_
_entity.id
_entity.type
_entity.pdbx_description
1 polymer ?
#
loop_
_entity_poly.entity_id
_entity_poly.type
_entity_poly.pdbx_seq_one_letter_code
_entity_poly.pdbx_strand_id
1 'polypeptide(L)'
;MRKCDNDRCCGTAGKRGFRVNREALDFANEHSLEKTNDPEIDKPVFRRPGFNGISTFEEIDQRLAKYLRDARDSAGLKQADFAPLMGLSTPVYGRYERAFSKLHVTRMVHICEVLNIMPIEMLYEAAPHLWGKSEEEAKDRVELAKLVADLPHSTTRDLLSLVKKMADLQSQVDAKTQSSD
;
A
#
# COMPACT_ATOMS: atom_id res chain seq x y z
N MET A 1 -3.05 -69.16 9.22
CA MET A 1 -4.16 -69.35 8.25
C MET A 1 -5.34 -68.54 8.81
N ARG A 2 -5.77 -67.39 8.29
CA ARG A 2 -5.69 -66.76 6.96
C ARG A 2 -5.51 -65.23 7.10
N LYS A 3 -4.80 -64.65 6.14
CA LYS A 3 -4.79 -63.21 5.80
C LYS A 3 -6.14 -62.80 5.19
N CYS A 4 -6.53 -61.54 5.36
CA CYS A 4 -7.23 -60.74 4.35
C CYS A 4 -6.90 -59.24 4.55
N ASP A 5 -6.13 -58.70 3.61
CA ASP A 5 -6.15 -57.29 3.21
C ASP A 5 -7.50 -56.97 2.54
N ASN A 6 -8.01 -55.74 2.64
CA ASN A 6 -8.15 -54.82 1.49
C ASN A 6 -8.89 -53.52 1.85
N ASP A 7 -8.23 -52.41 1.54
CA ASP A 7 -8.77 -51.21 0.90
C ASP A 7 -10.10 -50.63 1.38
N ARG A 8 -9.98 -49.50 2.10
CA ARG A 8 -10.83 -48.33 1.84
C ARG A 8 -10.07 -47.03 2.14
N CYS A 9 -9.13 -46.72 1.25
CA CYS A 9 -8.69 -45.35 1.02
C CYS A 9 -9.91 -44.53 0.56
N CYS A 10 -10.58 -43.87 1.50
CA CYS A 10 -11.56 -42.85 1.17
C CYS A 10 -10.77 -41.61 0.74
N GLY A 11 -10.75 -41.36 -0.57
CA GLY A 11 -9.97 -40.31 -1.19
C GLY A 11 -10.29 -38.93 -0.60
N THR A 12 -9.30 -38.32 0.04
CA THR A 12 -9.30 -36.88 0.24
C THR A 12 -9.25 -36.24 -1.14
N ALA A 13 -10.36 -35.60 -1.53
CA ALA A 13 -10.43 -34.76 -2.73
C ALA A 13 -9.19 -33.84 -2.75
N GLY A 14 -8.29 -34.10 -3.70
CA GLY A 14 -7.06 -33.34 -3.84
C GLY A 14 -7.42 -31.86 -3.95
N LYS A 15 -6.97 -31.06 -2.97
CA LYS A 15 -6.91 -29.60 -3.15
C LYS A 15 -6.10 -29.41 -4.43
N ARG A 16 -6.75 -29.03 -5.53
CA ARG A 16 -6.07 -28.57 -6.75
C ARG A 16 -5.12 -27.47 -6.29
N GLY A 17 -3.83 -27.79 -6.22
CA GLY A 17 -2.81 -26.87 -5.74
C GLY A 17 -2.93 -25.57 -6.52
N PHE A 18 -2.86 -24.43 -5.83
CA PHE A 18 -2.91 -23.11 -6.45
C PHE A 18 -1.86 -23.05 -7.57
N ARG A 19 -2.33 -23.10 -8.83
CA ARG A 19 -1.51 -22.98 -10.02
C ARG A 19 -1.67 -21.59 -10.59
N VAL A 20 -0.55 -20.90 -10.68
CA VAL A 20 -0.41 -19.65 -11.43
C VAL A 20 -0.07 -20.06 -12.86
N ASN A 21 -0.76 -19.48 -13.85
CA ASN A 21 -0.44 -19.75 -15.24
C ASN A 21 0.88 -19.05 -15.64
N ARG A 22 1.41 -19.38 -16.82
CA ARG A 22 2.68 -18.83 -17.29
C ARG A 22 2.63 -17.31 -17.43
N GLU A 23 1.54 -16.78 -18.02
CA GLU A 23 1.35 -15.34 -18.24
C GLU A 23 1.42 -14.54 -16.91
N ALA A 24 0.78 -15.04 -15.85
CA ALA A 24 0.83 -14.38 -14.55
C ALA A 24 2.20 -14.49 -13.87
N LEU A 25 2.96 -15.55 -14.14
CA LEU A 25 4.36 -15.67 -13.68
C LEU A 25 5.28 -14.71 -14.43
N ASP A 26 5.13 -14.61 -15.74
CA ASP A 26 5.91 -13.69 -16.58
C ASP A 26 5.64 -12.24 -16.13
N PHE A 27 4.37 -11.87 -15.92
CA PHE A 27 3.99 -10.58 -15.36
C PHE A 27 4.62 -10.32 -13.98
N ALA A 28 4.59 -11.31 -13.07
CA ALA A 28 5.18 -11.17 -11.75
C ALA A 28 6.69 -10.91 -11.83
N ASN A 29 7.40 -11.63 -12.71
CA ASN A 29 8.83 -11.45 -12.92
C ASN A 29 9.16 -10.06 -13.48
N GLU A 30 8.42 -9.61 -14.51
CA GLU A 30 8.58 -8.29 -15.12
C GLU A 30 8.37 -7.15 -14.12
N HIS A 31 7.50 -7.34 -13.13
CA HIS A 31 7.13 -6.33 -12.13
C HIS A 31 7.84 -6.51 -10.78
N SER A 32 8.84 -7.40 -10.71
CA SER A 32 9.61 -7.72 -9.49
C SER A 32 8.69 -8.10 -8.31
N LEU A 33 7.70 -8.93 -8.57
CA LEU A 33 6.80 -9.47 -7.55
C LEU A 33 7.29 -10.83 -7.07
N GLU A 34 7.34 -10.99 -5.76
CA GLU A 34 7.73 -12.22 -5.10
C GLU A 34 6.50 -12.97 -4.59
N LYS A 35 6.50 -14.28 -4.80
CA LYS A 35 5.47 -15.16 -4.25
C LYS A 35 5.72 -15.35 -2.75
N THR A 36 4.73 -15.01 -1.94
CA THR A 36 4.79 -15.07 -0.48
C THR A 36 3.47 -15.60 0.09
N ASN A 37 3.47 -15.98 1.36
CA ASN A 37 2.26 -16.39 2.08
C ASN A 37 1.93 -15.31 3.10
N ASP A 38 0.69 -14.85 3.09
CA ASP A 38 0.17 -13.96 4.12
C ASP A 38 -0.64 -14.78 5.13
N PRO A 39 -0.47 -14.58 6.46
CA PRO A 39 -1.26 -15.30 7.47
C PRO A 39 -2.78 -15.16 7.30
N GLU A 40 -3.25 -14.08 6.67
CA GLU A 40 -4.68 -13.83 6.46
C GLU A 40 -5.25 -14.46 5.18
N ILE A 41 -4.40 -14.98 4.28
CA ILE A 41 -4.82 -15.53 3.00
C ILE A 41 -4.32 -16.97 2.84
N ASP A 42 -5.26 -17.90 2.77
CA ASP A 42 -4.99 -19.35 2.58
C ASP A 42 -4.18 -19.68 1.32
N LYS A 43 -4.19 -18.80 0.32
CA LYS A 43 -3.50 -18.95 -0.96
C LYS A 43 -2.29 -18.02 -1.01
N PRO A 44 -1.19 -18.45 -1.65
CA PRO A 44 -0.05 -17.58 -1.88
C PRO A 44 -0.44 -16.31 -2.63
N VAL A 45 0.17 -15.19 -2.26
CA VAL A 45 0.03 -13.89 -2.89
C VAL A 45 1.34 -13.45 -3.52
N PHE A 46 1.27 -12.51 -4.47
CA PHE A 46 2.46 -11.91 -5.08
C PHE A 46 2.56 -10.48 -4.58
N ARG A 47 3.73 -10.11 -4.04
CA ARG A 47 3.96 -8.81 -3.42
C ARG A 47 5.31 -8.27 -3.85
N ARG A 48 5.40 -6.95 -3.97
CA ARG A 48 6.68 -6.26 -4.12
C ARG A 48 7.35 -6.16 -2.74
N PRO A 49 8.63 -6.50 -2.60
CA PRO A 49 9.39 -6.20 -1.39
C PRO A 49 9.45 -4.69 -1.13
N GLY A 50 9.27 -4.30 0.12
CA GLY A 50 9.63 -2.97 0.59
C GLY A 50 11.08 -2.88 1.01
N PHE A 51 11.48 -1.72 1.56
CA PHE A 51 12.85 -1.50 2.03
C PHE A 51 13.30 -2.50 3.11
N ASN A 52 12.35 -3.01 3.90
CA ASN A 52 12.56 -4.01 4.95
C ASN A 52 11.96 -5.37 4.59
N GLY A 53 11.87 -5.70 3.29
CA GLY A 53 11.24 -6.93 2.81
C GLY A 53 9.72 -6.82 2.67
N ILE A 54 9.04 -7.97 2.54
CA ILE A 54 7.60 -8.03 2.29
C ILE A 54 6.84 -7.97 3.62
N SER A 55 6.03 -6.93 3.80
CA SER A 55 5.13 -6.86 4.96
C SER A 55 3.86 -7.69 4.80
N THR A 56 3.43 -8.31 5.89
CA THR A 56 2.11 -8.96 6.00
C THR A 56 0.99 -7.91 5.96
N PHE A 57 -0.24 -8.36 5.73
CA PHE A 57 -1.42 -7.51 5.77
C PHE A 57 -1.65 -6.93 7.16
N GLU A 58 -1.42 -7.74 8.19
CA GLU A 58 -1.51 -7.30 9.58
C GLU A 58 -0.50 -6.18 9.88
N GLU A 59 0.76 -6.30 9.45
CA GLU A 59 1.77 -5.26 9.65
C GLU A 59 1.40 -3.94 8.95
N ILE A 60 0.79 -4.03 7.77
CA ILE A 60 0.28 -2.86 7.05
C ILE A 60 -0.86 -2.20 7.83
N ASP A 61 -1.81 -2.98 8.32
CA ASP A 61 -2.91 -2.45 9.13
C ASP A 61 -2.43 -1.86 10.45
N GLN A 62 -1.40 -2.42 11.07
CA GLN A 62 -0.78 -1.88 12.28
C GLN A 62 -0.12 -0.51 12.01
N ARG A 63 0.58 -0.35 10.87
CA ARG A 63 1.14 0.95 10.46
C ARG A 63 0.04 1.99 10.22
N LEU A 64 -1.01 1.61 9.50
CA LEU A 64 -2.18 2.48 9.29
C LEU A 64 -2.87 2.85 10.60
N ALA A 65 -3.07 1.89 11.50
CA ALA A 65 -3.69 2.10 12.81
C ALA A 65 -2.88 3.06 13.68
N LYS A 66 -1.55 2.93 13.67
CA LYS A 66 -0.64 3.87 14.33
C LYS A 66 -0.76 5.26 13.72
N TYR A 67 -0.68 5.38 12.40
CA TYR A 67 -0.81 6.67 11.72
C TYR A 67 -2.14 7.37 12.03
N LEU A 68 -3.26 6.63 12.01
CA LEU A 68 -4.58 7.16 12.36
C LEU A 68 -4.61 7.77 13.76
N ARG A 69 -4.01 7.07 14.73
CA ARG A 69 -3.90 7.54 16.11
C ARG A 69 -3.07 8.82 16.19
N ASP A 70 -1.89 8.81 15.55
CA ASP A 70 -0.96 9.94 15.57
C ASP A 70 -1.56 11.17 14.87
N ALA A 71 -2.28 10.99 13.76
CA ALA A 71 -2.98 12.05 13.06
C ALA A 71 -4.10 12.66 13.90
N ARG A 72 -4.91 11.81 14.57
CA ARG A 72 -5.95 12.28 15.50
C ARG A 72 -5.35 13.03 16.69
N ASP A 73 -4.30 12.47 17.29
CA ASP A 73 -3.62 13.08 18.44
C ASP A 73 -2.98 14.42 18.05
N SER A 74 -2.41 14.53 16.86
CA SER A 74 -1.86 15.79 16.31
C SER A 74 -2.93 16.85 16.05
N ALA A 75 -4.17 16.43 15.74
CA ALA A 75 -5.32 17.32 15.67
C ALA A 75 -5.88 17.71 17.06
N GLY A 76 -5.31 17.19 18.15
CA GLY A 76 -5.74 17.48 19.53
C GLY A 76 -7.08 16.86 19.92
N LEU A 77 -7.57 15.88 19.16
CA LEU A 77 -8.89 15.27 19.37
C LEU A 77 -8.77 13.98 20.19
N LYS A 78 -9.67 13.77 21.16
CA LYS A 78 -9.82 12.44 21.79
C LYS A 78 -10.62 11.52 20.87
N GLN A 79 -10.48 10.20 21.05
CA GLN A 79 -11.34 9.23 20.34
C GLN A 79 -12.84 9.52 20.55
N ALA A 80 -13.23 9.99 21.74
CA ALA A 80 -14.62 10.32 22.08
C ALA A 80 -15.16 11.51 21.27
N ASP A 81 -14.29 12.45 20.91
CA ASP A 81 -14.66 13.64 20.13
C ASP A 81 -14.60 13.37 18.63
N PHE A 82 -13.65 12.54 18.18
CA PHE A 82 -13.47 12.20 16.78
C PHE A 82 -14.49 11.17 16.27
N ALA A 83 -14.84 10.16 17.07
CA ALA A 83 -15.75 9.10 16.62
C ALA A 83 -17.12 9.62 16.13
N PRO A 84 -17.77 10.60 16.79
CA PRO A 84 -18.99 11.23 16.27
C PRO A 84 -18.82 11.91 14.92
N LEU A 85 -17.68 12.55 14.64
CA LEU A 85 -17.39 13.15 13.33
C LEU A 85 -17.37 12.09 12.22
N MET A 86 -16.97 10.87 12.57
CA MET A 86 -16.97 9.72 11.68
C MET A 86 -18.33 9.01 11.60
N GLY A 87 -19.34 9.44 12.35
CA GLY A 87 -20.63 8.75 12.49
C GLY A 87 -20.51 7.41 13.21
N LEU A 88 -19.59 7.28 14.17
CA LEU A 88 -19.28 6.03 14.88
C LEU A 88 -19.36 6.22 16.40
N SER A 89 -19.57 5.12 17.12
CA SER A 89 -19.31 5.10 18.55
C SER A 89 -17.81 5.00 18.83
N THR A 90 -17.37 5.51 19.98
CA THR A 90 -15.96 5.46 20.40
C THR A 90 -15.36 4.05 20.37
N PRO A 91 -16.03 2.98 20.86
CA PRO A 91 -15.48 1.63 20.79
C PRO A 91 -15.34 1.10 19.36
N VAL A 92 -16.21 1.53 18.43
CA VAL A 92 -16.12 1.13 17.03
C VAL A 92 -14.94 1.83 16.35
N TYR A 93 -14.79 3.15 16.55
CA TYR A 93 -13.63 3.87 16.01
C TYR A 93 -12.31 3.31 16.57
N GLY A 94 -12.25 3.03 17.87
CA GLY A 94 -11.05 2.48 18.51
C GLY A 94 -10.64 1.10 17.98
N ARG A 95 -11.45 0.40 17.18
CA ARG A 95 -11.01 -0.83 16.48
C ARG A 95 -10.06 -0.53 15.32
N TYR A 96 -10.24 0.60 14.63
CA TYR A 96 -9.34 1.01 13.54
C TYR A 96 -7.95 1.36 14.09
N GLU A 97 -7.87 2.14 15.17
CA GLU A 97 -6.58 2.50 15.79
C GLU A 97 -5.84 1.34 16.47
N ARG A 98 -6.46 0.16 16.55
CA ARG A 98 -5.85 -1.07 17.09
C ARG A 98 -5.65 -2.15 16.03
N ALA A 99 -5.85 -1.82 14.74
CA ALA A 99 -5.82 -2.78 13.64
C ALA A 99 -6.77 -3.98 13.80
N PHE A 100 -7.82 -3.84 14.63
CA PHE A 100 -8.80 -4.92 14.83
C PHE A 100 -9.84 -4.97 13.71
N SER A 101 -10.04 -3.86 13.00
CA SER A 101 -10.96 -3.78 11.87
C SER A 101 -10.25 -3.20 10.67
N LYS A 102 -10.42 -3.84 9.51
CA LYS A 102 -9.83 -3.41 8.24
C LYS A 102 -10.34 -2.01 7.88
N LEU A 103 -9.43 -1.12 7.52
CA LEU A 103 -9.78 0.22 7.08
C LEU A 103 -10.18 0.18 5.60
N HIS A 104 -11.48 0.32 5.33
CA HIS A 104 -11.95 0.44 3.95
C HIS A 104 -11.53 1.78 3.33
N VAL A 105 -11.29 1.80 2.01
CA VAL A 105 -10.92 3.01 1.27
C VAL A 105 -11.95 4.13 1.45
N THR A 106 -13.25 3.83 1.46
CA THR A 106 -14.30 4.81 1.76
C THR A 106 -14.13 5.45 3.14
N ARG A 107 -13.70 4.68 4.14
CA ARG A 107 -13.43 5.20 5.49
C ARG A 107 -12.15 6.02 5.52
N MET A 108 -11.11 5.61 4.78
CA MET A 108 -9.88 6.36 4.61
C MET A 108 -10.13 7.75 4.00
N VAL A 109 -10.91 7.84 2.93
CA VAL A 109 -11.30 9.11 2.29
C VAL A 109 -11.99 10.02 3.30
N HIS A 110 -12.99 9.50 4.02
CA HIS A 110 -13.71 10.29 5.02
C HIS A 110 -12.78 10.77 6.16
N ILE A 111 -11.82 9.95 6.61
CA ILE A 111 -10.83 10.38 7.60
C ILE A 111 -9.96 11.51 7.05
N CYS A 112 -9.55 11.42 5.78
CA CYS A 112 -8.77 12.46 5.12
C CYS A 112 -9.50 13.80 5.10
N GLU A 113 -10.81 13.78 4.81
CA GLU A 113 -11.66 14.96 4.82
C GLU A 113 -11.78 15.57 6.22
N VAL A 114 -12.01 14.76 7.25
CA VAL A 114 -12.25 15.25 8.62
C VAL A 114 -10.96 15.75 9.28
N LEU A 115 -9.82 15.07 9.07
CA LEU A 115 -8.54 15.44 9.66
C LEU A 115 -7.71 16.39 8.78
N ASN A 116 -8.19 16.73 7.58
CA ASN A 116 -7.45 17.52 6.59
C ASN A 116 -6.04 16.96 6.32
N ILE A 117 -5.95 15.64 6.15
CA ILE A 117 -4.72 14.92 5.79
C ILE A 117 -4.79 14.49 4.32
N MET A 118 -3.64 14.39 3.67
CA MET A 118 -3.61 13.91 2.29
C MET A 118 -3.58 12.38 2.25
N PRO A 119 -4.35 11.72 1.35
CA PRO A 119 -4.32 10.27 1.22
C PRO A 119 -2.93 9.67 0.99
N ILE A 120 -2.04 10.43 0.33
CA ILE A 120 -0.65 10.01 0.08
C ILE A 120 0.12 9.76 1.38
N GLU A 121 -0.18 10.49 2.46
CA GLU A 121 0.52 10.35 3.75
C GLU A 121 0.18 9.00 4.39
N MET A 122 -1.10 8.62 4.39
CA MET A 122 -1.54 7.33 4.90
C MET A 122 -0.94 6.17 4.12
N LEU A 123 -0.93 6.28 2.79
CA LEU A 123 -0.42 5.21 1.93
C LEU A 123 1.11 5.12 1.99
N TYR A 124 1.81 6.25 2.17
CA TYR A 124 3.26 6.28 2.38
C TYR A 124 3.66 5.52 3.64
N GLU A 125 2.97 5.75 4.76
CA GLU A 125 3.21 5.01 6.00
C GLU A 125 2.94 3.51 5.85
N ALA A 126 1.93 3.15 5.07
CA ALA A 126 1.61 1.75 4.80
C ALA A 126 2.67 1.05 3.92
N ALA A 127 3.21 1.72 2.90
CA ALA A 127 4.01 1.10 1.85
C ALA A 127 5.01 2.07 1.17
N PRO A 128 6.03 2.58 1.88
CA PRO A 128 6.86 3.71 1.40
C PRO A 128 7.63 3.41 0.10
N HIS A 129 7.98 2.15 -0.14
CA HIS A 129 8.63 1.66 -1.36
C HIS A 129 7.83 1.88 -2.65
N LEU A 130 6.55 2.27 -2.58
CA LEU A 130 5.79 2.67 -3.76
C LEU A 130 6.17 4.06 -4.28
N TRP A 131 6.89 4.86 -3.49
CA TRP A 131 7.30 6.23 -3.84
C TRP A 131 8.78 6.37 -4.20
N GLY A 132 9.60 5.33 -4.12
CA GLY A 132 11.03 5.43 -4.45
C GLY A 132 11.75 4.09 -4.38
N LYS A 133 12.94 4.03 -4.97
CA LYS A 133 13.85 2.88 -4.90
C LYS A 133 14.67 2.90 -3.60
N SER A 134 14.79 4.05 -2.94
CA SER A 134 15.36 4.23 -1.61
C SER A 134 14.38 4.94 -0.67
N GLU A 135 14.63 4.86 0.63
CA GLU A 135 13.87 5.62 1.65
C GLU A 135 13.94 7.12 1.42
N GLU A 136 15.13 7.63 1.06
CA GLU A 136 15.36 9.03 0.73
C GLU A 136 14.52 9.48 -0.46
N GLU A 137 14.57 8.74 -1.58
CA GLU A 137 13.77 9.06 -2.77
C GLU A 137 12.26 9.03 -2.46
N ALA A 138 11.82 8.03 -1.71
CA ALA A 138 10.41 7.92 -1.33
C ALA A 138 9.95 9.09 -0.46
N LYS A 139 10.79 9.51 0.49
CA LYS A 139 10.54 10.67 1.35
C LYS A 139 10.45 11.95 0.52
N ASP A 140 11.44 12.20 -0.33
CA ASP A 140 11.51 13.40 -1.17
C ASP A 140 10.29 13.52 -2.09
N ARG A 141 9.85 12.41 -2.68
CA ARG A 141 8.65 12.41 -3.54
C ARG A 141 7.38 12.76 -2.78
N VAL A 142 7.21 12.24 -1.57
CA VAL A 142 6.03 12.54 -0.76
C VAL A 142 6.11 13.97 -0.26
N GLU A 143 7.26 14.45 0.20
CA GLU A 143 7.48 15.84 0.63
C GLU A 143 7.17 16.83 -0.50
N LEU A 144 7.68 16.57 -1.71
CA LEU A 144 7.36 17.36 -2.90
C LEU A 144 5.85 17.37 -3.20
N ALA A 145 5.19 16.21 -3.11
CA ALA A 145 3.75 16.13 -3.34
C ALA A 145 2.96 16.97 -2.33
N LYS A 146 3.39 17.02 -1.06
CA LYS A 146 2.77 17.88 -0.04
C LYS A 146 2.93 19.36 -0.39
N LEU A 147 4.16 19.76 -0.68
CA LEU A 147 4.47 21.15 -1.04
C LEU A 147 3.64 21.61 -2.24
N VAL A 148 3.51 20.78 -3.28
CA VAL A 148 2.73 21.10 -4.48
C VAL A 148 1.23 21.19 -4.20
N ALA A 149 0.70 20.38 -3.27
CA ALA A 149 -0.72 20.40 -2.91
C ALA A 149 -1.13 21.71 -2.20
N ASP A 150 -0.21 22.32 -1.45
CA ASP A 150 -0.47 23.56 -0.71
C ASP A 150 -0.28 24.83 -1.56
N LEU A 151 0.24 24.72 -2.79
CA LEU A 151 0.46 25.86 -3.67
C LEU A 151 -0.85 26.42 -4.23
N PRO A 152 -0.94 27.76 -4.45
CA PRO A 152 -2.02 28.35 -5.24
C PRO A 152 -2.06 27.74 -6.65
N HIS A 153 -3.27 27.57 -7.19
CA HIS A 153 -3.47 26.94 -8.50
C HIS A 153 -2.62 27.54 -9.63
N SER A 154 -2.44 28.87 -9.64
CA SER A 154 -1.58 29.56 -10.62
C SER A 154 -0.13 29.08 -10.54
N THR A 155 0.43 29.02 -9.33
CA THR A 155 1.80 28.57 -9.09
C THR A 155 1.97 27.09 -9.45
N THR A 156 0.99 26.24 -9.12
CA THR A 156 1.00 24.83 -9.52
C THR A 156 1.00 24.67 -11.05
N ARG A 157 0.25 25.52 -11.76
CA ARG A 157 0.20 25.50 -13.22
C ARG A 157 1.51 25.93 -13.87
N ASP A 158 2.16 26.95 -13.31
CA ASP A 158 3.47 27.42 -13.77
C ASP A 158 4.55 26.37 -13.51
N LEU A 159 4.57 25.79 -12.30
CA LEU A 159 5.48 24.72 -11.93
C LEU A 159 5.30 23.48 -12.82
N LEU A 160 4.05 23.07 -13.08
CA LEU A 160 3.76 21.96 -13.98
C LEU A 160 4.30 22.21 -15.39
N SER A 161 4.18 23.44 -15.90
CA SER A 161 4.71 23.81 -17.21
C SER A 161 6.24 23.77 -17.25
N LEU A 162 6.90 24.20 -16.16
CA LEU A 162 8.35 24.12 -16.01
C LEU A 162 8.84 22.67 -15.96
N VAL A 163 8.22 21.84 -15.11
CA VAL A 163 8.57 20.42 -14.95
C VAL A 163 8.40 19.66 -16.27
N LYS A 164 7.34 19.93 -17.04
CA LYS A 164 7.15 19.36 -18.38
C LYS A 164 8.32 19.69 -19.31
N LYS A 165 8.72 20.96 -19.38
CA LYS A 165 9.87 21.39 -20.20
C LYS A 165 11.17 20.71 -19.75
N MET A 166 11.39 20.59 -18.44
CA MET A 166 12.57 19.90 -17.91
C MET A 166 12.58 18.42 -18.30
N ALA A 167 11.44 17.73 -18.21
CA ALA A 167 11.31 16.33 -18.61
C ALA A 167 11.53 16.11 -20.11
N ASP A 168 11.02 17.01 -20.96
CA ASP A 168 11.23 16.97 -22.40
C ASP A 168 12.70 17.17 -22.77
N LEU A 169 13.39 18.09 -22.08
CA LEU A 169 14.83 18.33 -22.27
C LEU A 169 15.65 17.11 -21.83
N GLN A 170 15.34 16.51 -20.68
CA GLN A 170 16.03 15.30 -20.21
C GLN A 170 15.86 14.13 -21.18
N SER A 171 14.65 13.92 -21.70
CA SER A 171 14.37 12.85 -22.65
C SER A 171 15.16 13.02 -23.97
N GLN A 172 15.38 14.27 -24.42
CA GLN A 172 16.22 14.55 -25.58
C GLN A 172 17.71 14.30 -25.31
N VAL A 173 18.18 14.53 -24.09
CA VAL A 173 19.55 14.20 -23.67
C VAL A 173 19.72 12.67 -23.67
N ASP A 174 18.81 11.95 -23.01
CA ASP A 174 18.87 10.49 -22.90
C ASP A 174 18.84 9.81 -24.28
N ALA A 175 17.99 10.30 -25.20
CA ALA A 175 17.91 9.79 -26.57
C ALA A 175 19.20 10.01 -27.38
N LYS A 176 19.89 11.15 -27.18
CA LYS A 176 21.19 11.42 -27.81
C LYS A 176 22.32 10.57 -27.23
N THR A 177 22.29 10.31 -25.92
CA THR A 177 23.27 9.43 -25.27
C THR A 177 23.13 7.98 -25.78
N GLN A 178 21.90 7.49 -25.98
CA GLN A 178 21.65 6.14 -26.51
C GLN A 178 21.95 5.97 -28.01
N SER A 179 21.99 7.04 -28.81
CA SER A 179 22.37 6.98 -30.23
C SER A 179 23.88 7.12 -30.49
N SER A 180 24.67 7.28 -29.43
CA SER A 180 26.12 7.53 -29.48
C SER A 180 26.97 6.32 -29.06
N ASP A 181 26.32 5.25 -28.59
CA ASP A 181 26.88 3.90 -28.33
C ASP A 181 26.41 2.92 -29.42
#